data_AF-A0A094B931-F1
#
_entry.id   AF-A0A094B931-F1
#
_cell.length_a   1.000
_cell.length_b   1.000
_cell.length_c   1.000
_cell.angle_alpha   90.00
_cell.angle_beta   90.00
_cell.angle_gamma   90.00
#
_symmetry.space_group_name_H-M   'P 1'
#
loop_
_entity.id
_entity.type
_entity.pdbx_description
1 polymer ?
#
loop_
_entity_poly.entity_id
_entity_poly.type
_entity_poly.pdbx_seq_one_letter_code
_entity_poly.pdbx_strand_id
1 'polypeptide(L)'
;MAPPSALTCEDLIELLEIQRGDFTNVIRPLRAVQEARLRKANELISKSTLNDKQRKARNIFITLRDRICYEVFLLCALATTPSGLMFSKLGDYHGKVTTWWAGAEHPQGLRDLAPLRMETPAASFDELLGQPGAKRFGTPKSRSASNGPAQLGMTAP
;
A
#
# COMPACT_ATOMS: atom_id res chain seq x y z
N MET A 1 16.11 22.99 -23.78
CA MET A 1 15.73 22.14 -22.64
C MET A 1 16.31 20.75 -22.93
N ALA A 2 17.42 20.39 -22.28
CA ALA A 2 18.03 19.07 -22.49
C ALA A 2 17.05 17.98 -22.03
N PRO A 3 16.95 16.84 -22.73
CA PRO A 3 16.11 15.74 -22.26
C PRO A 3 16.61 15.34 -20.86
N PRO A 4 15.71 15.04 -19.91
CA PRO A 4 16.13 14.53 -18.61
C PRO A 4 16.99 13.29 -18.85
N SER A 5 18.24 13.34 -18.38
CA SER A 5 19.18 12.22 -18.50
C SER A 5 18.48 10.97 -17.97
N ALA A 6 18.40 9.94 -18.80
CA ALA A 6 17.75 8.69 -18.42
C ALA A 6 18.53 8.05 -17.26
N LEU A 7 17.83 7.71 -16.18
CA LEU A 7 18.41 7.06 -15.00
C LEU A 7 19.22 5.82 -15.43
N THR A 8 20.52 5.84 -15.17
CA THR A 8 21.44 4.74 -15.44
C THR A 8 21.54 3.80 -14.25
N CYS A 9 22.25 2.68 -14.41
CA CYS A 9 22.47 1.75 -13.31
C CYS A 9 23.39 2.32 -12.23
N GLU A 10 24.34 3.17 -12.61
CA GLU A 10 25.25 3.82 -11.65
C GLU A 10 24.48 4.86 -10.82
N ASP A 11 23.64 5.67 -11.48
CA ASP A 11 22.74 6.60 -10.79
C ASP A 11 21.81 5.86 -9.81
N LEU A 12 21.32 4.68 -10.20
CA LEU A 12 20.48 3.86 -9.33
C LEU A 12 21.25 3.41 -8.08
N ILE A 13 22.48 2.91 -8.24
CA ILE A 13 23.30 2.46 -7.11
C ILE A 13 23.64 3.63 -6.20
N GLU A 14 24.00 4.79 -6.75
CA GLU A 14 24.29 5.99 -5.97
C GLU A 14 23.05 6.43 -5.15
N LEU A 15 21.88 6.44 -5.78
CA LEU A 15 20.62 6.76 -5.09
C LEU A 15 20.29 5.76 -3.97
N LEU A 16 20.54 4.47 -4.20
CA LEU A 16 20.36 3.43 -3.20
C LEU A 16 21.35 3.60 -2.04
N GLU A 17 22.60 3.96 -2.32
CA GLU A 17 23.64 4.19 -1.33
C GLU A 17 23.33 5.40 -0.46
N ILE A 18 22.87 6.51 -1.05
CA ILE A 18 22.43 7.71 -0.33
C ILE A 18 21.26 7.37 0.61
N GLN A 19 20.23 6.69 0.09
CA GLN A 19 19.11 6.28 0.93
C GLN A 19 19.53 5.24 1.98
N ARG A 20 20.44 4.33 1.68
CA ARG A 20 20.96 3.36 2.64
C ARG A 20 21.61 4.08 3.82
N GLY A 21 22.51 5.03 3.53
CA GLY A 21 23.19 5.86 4.53
C GLY A 21 22.24 6.62 5.47
N ASP A 22 21.08 7.08 4.96
CA ASP A 22 20.05 7.73 5.78
C ASP A 22 19.45 6.80 6.86
N PHE A 23 19.52 5.47 6.69
CA PHE A 23 18.93 4.48 7.58
C PHE A 23 19.95 3.58 8.30
N THR A 24 21.21 3.55 7.85
CA THR A 24 22.25 2.68 8.40
C THR A 24 22.49 2.90 9.91
N ASN A 25 22.40 4.14 10.39
CA ASN A 25 22.73 4.49 11.78
C ASN A 25 21.56 5.10 12.57
N VAL A 26 20.37 5.26 11.95
CA VAL A 26 19.23 5.94 12.57
C VAL A 26 17.93 5.28 12.13
N ILE A 27 17.21 4.71 13.08
CA ILE A 27 15.81 4.29 12.86
C ILE A 27 14.94 5.54 12.98
N ARG A 28 14.40 6.02 11.85
CA ARG A 28 13.52 7.19 11.82
C ARG A 28 12.26 6.94 11.00
N PRO A 29 11.14 7.59 11.33
CA PRO A 29 9.94 7.55 10.50
C PRO A 29 10.21 8.06 9.08
N LEU A 30 9.47 7.51 8.11
CA LEU A 30 9.47 8.01 6.74
C LEU A 30 8.91 9.43 6.69
N ARG A 31 9.51 10.29 5.87
CA ARG A 31 8.94 11.61 5.57
C ARG A 31 7.69 11.42 4.70
N ALA A 32 6.73 12.35 4.76
CA ALA A 32 5.51 12.28 3.94
C ALA A 32 5.78 12.06 2.43
N VAL A 33 6.85 12.66 1.91
CA VAL A 33 7.29 12.46 0.51
C VAL A 33 7.75 11.03 0.26
N GLN A 34 8.52 10.45 1.18
CA GLN A 34 9.01 9.07 1.13
C GLN A 34 7.84 8.07 1.20
N GLU A 35 6.87 8.30 2.09
CA GLU A 35 5.64 7.50 2.18
C GLU A 35 4.83 7.55 0.88
N ALA A 36 4.64 8.75 0.32
CA ALA A 36 3.90 8.91 -0.93
C ALA A 36 4.59 8.17 -2.10
N ARG A 37 5.93 8.14 -2.14
CA ARG A 37 6.68 7.40 -3.16
C ARG A 37 6.56 5.88 -2.97
N LEU A 38 6.70 5.40 -1.73
CA LEU A 38 6.51 3.99 -1.40
C LEU A 38 5.10 3.52 -1.74
N ARG A 39 4.07 4.31 -1.42
CA ARG A 39 2.68 4.03 -1.80
C ARG A 39 2.52 3.90 -3.31
N LYS A 40 3.05 4.86 -4.08
CA LYS A 40 3.01 4.81 -5.56
C LYS A 40 3.73 3.60 -6.14
N ALA A 41 4.84 3.16 -5.52
CA ALA A 41 5.54 1.95 -5.93
C ALA A 41 4.69 0.71 -5.65
N ASN A 42 4.09 0.59 -4.47
CA ASN A 42 3.18 -0.50 -4.12
C ASN A 42 1.93 -0.53 -5.03
N GLU A 43 1.31 0.62 -5.27
CA GLU A 43 0.19 0.77 -6.21
C GLU A 43 0.58 0.32 -7.62
N LEU A 44 1.77 0.67 -8.09
CA LEU A 44 2.25 0.21 -9.40
C LEU A 44 2.40 -1.32 -9.46
N ILE A 45 2.86 -1.95 -8.38
CA ILE A 45 3.01 -3.41 -8.29
C ILE A 45 1.65 -4.12 -8.27
N SER A 46 0.66 -3.56 -7.56
CA SER A 46 -0.67 -4.17 -7.41
C SER A 46 -1.60 -3.91 -8.60
N LYS A 47 -1.31 -2.90 -9.43
CA LYS A 47 -2.16 -2.50 -10.55
C LYS A 47 -2.22 -3.58 -11.65
N SER A 48 -3.45 -3.86 -12.10
CA SER A 48 -3.76 -4.91 -13.08
C SER A 48 -3.48 -4.47 -14.53
N THR A 49 -3.81 -3.23 -14.89
CA THR A 49 -3.64 -2.67 -16.24
C THR A 49 -2.50 -1.66 -16.30
N LEU A 50 -1.50 -1.94 -17.14
CA LEU A 50 -0.27 -1.16 -17.27
C LEU A 50 0.12 -0.98 -18.73
N ASN A 51 0.58 0.22 -19.09
CA ASN A 51 1.28 0.45 -20.35
C ASN A 51 2.71 -0.11 -20.29
N ASP A 52 3.42 -0.20 -21.43
CA ASP A 52 4.75 -0.84 -21.49
C ASP A 52 5.78 -0.17 -20.57
N LYS A 53 5.74 1.16 -20.47
CA LYS A 53 6.62 1.92 -19.58
C LYS A 53 6.35 1.58 -18.11
N GLN A 54 5.08 1.54 -17.72
CA GLN A 54 4.64 1.14 -16.39
C GLN A 54 5.00 -0.32 -16.09
N ARG A 55 4.85 -1.22 -17.06
CA ARG A 55 5.22 -2.63 -16.96
C ARG A 55 6.72 -2.80 -16.72
N LYS A 56 7.55 -2.02 -17.42
CA LYS A 56 9.00 -1.97 -17.18
C LYS A 56 9.32 -1.54 -15.75
N ALA A 57 8.76 -0.42 -15.30
CA ALA A 57 8.97 0.07 -13.94
C ALA A 57 8.49 -0.92 -12.87
N ARG A 58 7.33 -1.56 -13.08
CA ARG A 58 6.82 -2.64 -12.22
C ARG A 58 7.78 -3.82 -12.17
N ASN A 59 8.26 -4.29 -13.31
CA ASN A 59 9.19 -5.42 -13.37
C ASN A 59 10.49 -5.12 -12.63
N ILE A 60 11.01 -3.89 -12.72
CA ILE A 60 12.16 -3.46 -11.92
C ILE A 60 11.84 -3.58 -10.43
N PHE A 61 10.76 -2.99 -9.95
CA PHE A 61 10.40 -3.09 -8.53
C PHE A 61 10.19 -4.52 -8.04
N ILE A 62 9.49 -5.35 -8.83
CA ILE A 62 9.30 -6.78 -8.52
C ILE A 62 10.62 -7.51 -8.47
N THR A 63 11.53 -7.24 -9.41
CA THR A 63 12.85 -7.87 -9.45
C THR A 63 13.67 -7.48 -8.23
N LEU A 64 13.70 -6.21 -7.86
CA LEU A 64 14.38 -5.75 -6.65
C LEU A 64 13.79 -6.43 -5.40
N ARG A 65 12.45 -6.51 -5.31
CA ARG A 65 11.74 -7.08 -4.15
C ARG A 65 11.92 -8.59 -4.00
N ASP A 66 11.72 -9.34 -5.08
CA ASP A 66 11.56 -10.79 -5.06
C ASP A 66 12.83 -11.54 -5.49
N ARG A 67 13.76 -10.89 -6.18
CA ARG A 67 15.02 -11.51 -6.65
C ARG A 67 16.26 -11.05 -5.90
N ILE A 68 16.27 -9.80 -5.41
CA ILE A 68 17.38 -9.28 -4.61
C ILE A 68 17.01 -9.36 -3.13
N CYS A 69 16.22 -8.41 -2.63
CA CYS A 69 15.62 -8.46 -1.31
C CYS A 69 14.60 -7.32 -1.11
N TYR A 70 13.74 -7.47 -0.10
CA TYR A 70 12.74 -6.46 0.24
C TYR A 70 13.34 -5.10 0.61
N GLU A 71 14.52 -5.07 1.25
CA GLU A 71 15.18 -3.83 1.66
C GLU A 71 15.66 -3.00 0.47
N VAL A 72 16.23 -3.64 -0.55
CA VAL A 72 16.62 -2.97 -1.80
C VAL A 72 15.39 -2.42 -2.53
N PHE A 73 14.27 -3.14 -2.49
CA PHE A 73 13.00 -2.61 -2.98
C PHE A 73 12.57 -1.35 -2.22
N LEU A 74 12.62 -1.37 -0.88
CA LEU A 74 12.28 -0.20 -0.06
C LEU A 74 13.19 0.98 -0.38
N LEU A 75 14.51 0.80 -0.38
CA LEU A 75 15.47 1.85 -0.71
C LEU A 75 15.18 2.46 -2.09
N CYS A 76 14.91 1.61 -3.09
CA CYS A 76 14.54 2.07 -4.43
C CYS A 76 13.22 2.87 -4.42
N ALA A 77 12.19 2.34 -3.77
CA ALA A 77 10.88 3.00 -3.68
C ALA A 77 10.93 4.35 -2.95
N LEU A 78 11.86 4.53 -2.01
CA LEU A 78 12.09 5.79 -1.31
C LEU A 78 12.90 6.78 -2.15
N ALA A 79 13.93 6.29 -2.83
CA ALA A 79 14.86 7.10 -3.61
C ALA A 79 14.23 7.64 -4.90
N THR A 80 13.46 6.81 -5.61
CA THR A 80 12.94 7.13 -6.95
C THR A 80 11.42 7.16 -7.03
N THR A 81 10.91 7.50 -8.20
CA THR A 81 9.49 7.41 -8.53
C THR A 81 9.28 6.42 -9.67
N PRO A 82 8.07 5.84 -9.81
CA PRO A 82 7.70 5.06 -10.98
C PRO A 82 8.10 5.72 -12.30
N SER A 83 7.90 7.03 -12.43
CA SER A 83 8.26 7.80 -13.61
C SER A 83 9.76 7.76 -13.92
N GLY A 84 10.63 7.83 -12.91
CA GLY A 84 12.08 7.73 -13.10
C GLY A 84 12.50 6.36 -13.67
N LEU A 85 11.86 5.29 -13.22
CA LEU A 85 12.10 3.93 -13.72
C LEU A 85 11.49 3.67 -15.10
N MET A 86 10.39 4.34 -15.45
CA MET A 86 9.75 4.23 -16.76
C MET A 86 10.69 4.66 -17.90
N PHE A 87 11.50 5.70 -17.67
CA PHE A 87 12.41 6.28 -18.66
C PHE A 87 13.87 5.87 -18.46
N SER A 88 14.14 4.90 -17.60
CA SER A 88 15.50 4.50 -17.23
C SER A 88 16.23 3.70 -18.32
N LYS A 89 17.56 3.76 -18.33
CA LYS A 89 18.45 2.89 -19.14
C LYS A 89 19.22 1.94 -18.23
N LEU A 90 18.47 1.25 -17.38
CA LEU A 90 18.96 0.18 -16.52
C LEU A 90 19.23 -1.04 -17.41
N GLY A 91 20.49 -1.23 -17.82
CA GLY A 91 20.96 -2.43 -18.53
C GLY A 91 20.92 -3.64 -17.62
N ASP A 92 22.06 -4.27 -17.33
CA ASP A 92 22.14 -5.33 -16.31
C ASP A 92 22.16 -4.75 -14.89
N TYR A 93 21.03 -4.17 -14.48
CA TYR A 93 20.89 -3.64 -13.12
C TYR A 93 20.77 -4.74 -12.08
N HIS A 94 20.22 -5.89 -12.45
CA HIS A 94 20.04 -7.00 -11.52
C HIS A 94 21.38 -7.52 -11.00
N GLY A 95 22.33 -7.82 -11.90
CA GLY A 95 23.67 -8.26 -11.51
C GLY A 95 24.40 -7.19 -10.69
N LYS A 96 24.43 -5.95 -11.18
CA LYS A 96 25.15 -4.84 -10.51
C LYS A 96 24.60 -4.51 -9.11
N VAL A 97 23.28 -4.43 -8.95
CA VAL A 97 22.65 -4.15 -7.65
C VAL A 97 22.83 -5.33 -6.69
N THR A 98 22.78 -6.57 -7.18
CA THR A 98 23.05 -7.76 -6.35
C THR A 98 24.48 -7.74 -5.82
N THR A 99 25.47 -7.48 -6.68
CA THR A 99 26.88 -7.39 -6.29
C THR A 99 27.12 -6.25 -5.29
N TRP A 100 26.54 -5.08 -5.54
CA TRP A 100 26.62 -3.95 -4.60
C TRP A 100 26.01 -4.32 -3.24
N TRP A 101 24.80 -4.88 -3.21
CA TRP A 101 24.12 -5.21 -1.97
C TRP A 101 24.86 -6.27 -1.14
N ALA A 102 25.54 -7.22 -1.80
CA ALA A 102 26.35 -8.24 -1.12
C ALA A 102 27.57 -7.64 -0.38
N GLY A 103 28.11 -6.52 -0.84
CA GLY A 103 29.25 -5.83 -0.22
C GLY A 103 28.86 -4.64 0.67
N ALA A 104 27.58 -4.24 0.69
CA ALA A 104 27.11 -3.08 1.44
C ALA A 104 26.80 -3.43 2.90
N GLU A 105 26.91 -2.44 3.79
CA GLU A 105 26.44 -2.58 5.17
C GLU A 105 24.90 -2.50 5.22
N HIS A 106 24.25 -3.46 5.87
CA HIS A 106 22.79 -3.58 5.83
C HIS A 106 22.15 -2.73 6.94
N PRO A 107 21.23 -1.80 6.61
CA PRO A 107 20.59 -0.93 7.59
C PRO A 107 19.72 -1.75 8.55
N GLN A 108 19.98 -1.63 9.86
CA GLN A 108 19.16 -2.30 10.87
C GLN A 108 17.79 -1.60 10.97
N GLY A 109 16.71 -2.38 10.87
CA GLY A 109 15.34 -1.90 11.09
C GLY A 109 14.64 -1.27 9.87
N LEU A 110 15.23 -1.31 8.67
CA LEU A 110 14.54 -0.84 7.45
C LEU A 110 13.25 -1.61 7.18
N ARG A 111 13.22 -2.90 7.54
CA ARG A 111 12.03 -3.75 7.47
C ARG A 111 10.96 -3.35 8.49
N ASP A 112 11.34 -2.80 9.63
CA ASP A 112 10.41 -2.38 10.69
C ASP A 112 9.72 -1.05 10.35
N LEU A 113 10.23 -0.29 9.38
CA LEU A 113 9.60 0.92 8.86
C LEU A 113 8.42 0.63 7.91
N ALA A 114 8.36 -0.56 7.31
CA ALA A 114 7.27 -0.97 6.41
C ALA A 114 5.94 -1.33 7.13
N PRO A 115 5.93 -2.05 8.28
CA PRO A 115 4.69 -2.40 8.97
C PRO A 115 4.04 -1.27 9.78
N LEU A 116 4.76 -0.18 10.10
CA LEU A 116 4.25 0.92 10.94
C LEU A 116 3.01 1.66 10.40
N ARG A 117 2.52 1.35 9.19
CA ARG A 117 1.22 1.83 8.67
C ARG A 117 0.40 0.80 7.88
N MET A 118 0.72 -0.49 7.96
CA MET A 118 -0.21 -1.53 7.51
C MET A 118 -1.34 -1.77 8.53
N GLU A 119 -1.42 -0.98 9.60
CA GLU A 119 -2.67 -0.74 10.34
C GLU A 119 -3.50 0.34 9.64
N THR A 120 -3.88 0.08 8.38
CA THR A 120 -5.18 0.56 7.94
C THR A 120 -6.11 -0.63 8.19
N PRO A 121 -6.95 -0.62 9.24
CA PRO A 121 -8.01 -1.61 9.29
C PRO A 121 -8.76 -1.47 7.98
N ALA A 122 -8.97 -2.59 7.29
CA ALA A 122 -9.89 -2.65 6.18
C ALA A 122 -11.18 -1.98 6.66
N ALA A 123 -11.42 -0.74 6.25
CA ALA A 123 -12.73 -0.15 6.35
C ALA A 123 -13.58 -1.06 5.46
N SER A 124 -14.30 -1.94 6.15
CA SER A 124 -15.10 -3.01 5.56
C SER A 124 -15.87 -2.44 4.39
N PHE A 125 -15.61 -2.99 3.22
CA PHE A 125 -16.43 -2.82 2.02
C PHE A 125 -17.76 -3.60 2.19
N ASP A 126 -18.33 -3.56 3.39
CA ASP A 126 -19.57 -4.22 3.81
C ASP A 126 -20.66 -3.17 4.13
N GLU A 127 -20.31 -1.87 4.20
CA GLU A 127 -21.28 -0.81 4.49
C GLU A 127 -21.94 -0.19 3.25
N LEU A 128 -21.60 -0.63 2.03
CA LEU A 128 -22.14 -0.02 0.80
C LEU A 128 -23.17 -0.85 0.03
N LEU A 129 -23.37 -2.13 0.35
CA LEU A 129 -24.34 -2.97 -0.36
C LEU A 129 -25.04 -3.96 0.56
N GLY A 130 -26.11 -3.47 1.19
CA GLY A 130 -27.27 -4.29 1.55
C GLY A 130 -27.28 -4.84 2.97
N GLN A 131 -28.19 -4.34 3.80
CA GLN A 131 -28.84 -5.20 4.78
C GLN A 131 -30.37 -5.14 4.63
N PRO A 132 -31.01 -6.24 4.20
CA PRO A 132 -32.39 -6.50 4.52
C PRO A 132 -32.49 -6.84 6.02
N GLY A 133 -33.64 -6.51 6.62
CA GLY A 133 -33.79 -6.40 8.07
C GLY A 133 -33.55 -7.67 8.91
N ALA A 134 -33.23 -7.48 10.19
CA ALA A 134 -34.15 -7.82 11.30
C ALA A 134 -33.48 -7.68 12.70
N LYS A 135 -34.16 -6.87 13.57
CA LYS A 135 -34.41 -7.09 15.03
C LYS A 135 -33.19 -7.05 15.99
N ARG A 136 -33.22 -6.50 17.21
CA ARG A 136 -34.17 -5.82 18.13
C ARG A 136 -33.33 -5.37 19.36
N PHE A 137 -33.70 -4.27 20.03
CA PHE A 137 -34.02 -4.15 21.47
C PHE A 137 -33.62 -2.81 22.14
N GLY A 138 -34.57 -2.27 22.90
CA GLY A 138 -34.46 -1.15 23.86
C GLY A 138 -35.34 0.03 23.45
N THR A 139 -36.37 0.51 24.17
CA THR A 139 -36.86 0.35 25.56
C THR A 139 -38.35 0.78 25.60
N PRO A 140 -39.10 0.56 26.72
CA PRO A 140 -40.56 0.50 26.71
C PRO A 140 -41.24 1.83 27.07
N LYS A 141 -42.42 2.12 26.50
CA LYS A 141 -43.49 2.88 27.20
C LYS A 141 -44.88 2.63 26.57
N SER A 142 -45.86 2.39 27.46
CA SER A 142 -47.31 2.12 27.32
C SER A 142 -48.01 2.63 26.06
N ARG A 143 -48.82 1.78 25.36
CA ARG A 143 -50.28 1.56 25.56
C ARG A 143 -51.06 2.89 25.68
N SER A 144 -52.02 3.25 24.83
CA SER A 144 -53.04 2.41 24.18
C SER A 144 -53.62 3.14 22.95
N ALA A 145 -53.86 2.43 21.85
CA ALA A 145 -54.84 2.83 20.84
C ALA A 145 -55.81 1.66 20.67
N SER A 146 -57.06 1.93 21.04
CA SER A 146 -58.24 1.08 20.99
C SER A 146 -58.56 0.65 19.56
N ASN A 147 -58.72 -0.66 19.34
CA ASN A 147 -59.25 -1.22 18.10
C ASN A 147 -60.62 -1.87 18.38
N GLY A 148 -61.61 -1.48 17.59
CA GLY A 148 -62.67 -2.33 17.02
C GLY A 148 -63.70 -3.00 17.96
N PRO A 149 -65.02 -2.76 17.77
CA PRO A 149 -66.04 -3.59 18.35
C PRO A 149 -66.24 -4.86 17.51
N ALA A 150 -66.13 -6.03 18.14
CA ALA A 150 -66.70 -7.26 17.64
C ALA A 150 -67.45 -7.93 18.79
N GLN A 151 -68.75 -7.64 18.88
CA GLN A 151 -69.66 -8.41 19.73
C GLN A 151 -69.98 -9.73 19.03
N LEU A 152 -69.49 -10.83 19.61
CA LEU A 152 -70.09 -12.15 19.48
C LEU A 152 -71.13 -12.29 20.60
N GLY A 153 -72.33 -12.67 20.19
CA GLY A 153 -73.47 -12.83 21.07
C GLY A 153 -73.41 -14.09 21.93
N MET A 154 -74.53 -14.26 22.66
CA MET A 154 -74.94 -15.38 23.48
C MET A 154 -74.51 -15.30 24.95
N THR A 155 -75.43 -14.85 25.80
CA THR A 155 -76.35 -15.75 26.53
C THR A 155 -77.06 -14.95 27.62
N ALA A 156 -78.36 -15.18 27.79
CA ALA A 156 -78.99 -15.16 29.11
C ALA A 156 -80.28 -16.01 29.05
N PRO A 157 -80.57 -16.82 30.07
CA PRO A 157 -81.90 -17.38 30.31
C PRO A 157 -82.89 -16.32 30.83
#